data_AF-A0A173T510-F1
#
_entry.id   AF-A0A173T510-F1
#
_cell.length_a   1.000
_cell.length_b   1.000
_cell.length_c   1.000
_cell.angle_alpha   90.00
_cell.angle_beta   90.00
_cell.angle_gamma   90.00
#
_symmetry.space_group_name_H-M   'P 1'
#
loop_
_entity.id
_entity.type
_entity.pdbx_description
1 polymer ?
#
loop_
_entity_poly.entity_id
_entity_poly.type
_entity_poly.pdbx_seq_one_letter_code
_entity_poly.pdbx_strand_id
1 'polypeptide(L)'
;MAFGKKTDRAGLQAVLELKNVDYSKDPEIQQLYTRLVNGRSQFGQILAKNASASLQIAEVVDALKDYNSKMESVSQEIAQASEDATKSASESSRVAGEVSNQHEELTNTILSASEESAAIYKNIEEGQQELTAIRDLSDKTISESSTMKQNMEKLFDIISNMNEVIEGINSISSQTNLLALNASIEAARAGEAGKGFAVVAEEIRKLAEQTQNMTANMSEFVERIKEASAKSSDSANTAVEALGDMSEKINSAWEINDANQKSVGKISDSISSLAAVSEEISSSMDEMANQANHIQQQCEQQQQDAQRLAELQENLKDATTPAYQILDDLENAKQIAGEMKKDVFYNTEAV
;
A
#
# COMPACT_ATOMS: atom_id res chain seq x y z
N MET A 1 -82.29 39.77 82.67
CA MET A 1 -81.56 41.04 82.89
C MET A 1 -81.18 41.58 81.53
N ALA A 2 -82.05 42.39 80.95
CA ALA A 2 -81.96 43.86 80.97
C ALA A 2 -80.93 44.37 79.95
N PHE A 3 -81.42 44.56 78.71
CA PHE A 3 -80.87 45.49 77.73
C PHE A 3 -80.71 46.86 78.40
N GLY A 4 -79.50 47.41 78.40
CA GLY A 4 -79.25 48.67 79.12
C GLY A 4 -77.80 49.16 79.16
N LYS A 5 -77.08 49.15 78.04
CA LYS A 5 -76.00 50.12 77.77
C LYS A 5 -76.30 50.75 76.41
N LYS A 6 -76.25 52.09 76.33
CA LYS A 6 -76.36 52.82 75.06
C LYS A 6 -75.34 52.23 74.10
N THR A 7 -75.80 51.42 73.15
CA THR A 7 -74.96 50.91 72.07
C THR A 7 -74.42 52.13 71.33
N ASP A 8 -73.10 52.34 71.37
CA ASP A 8 -72.45 53.45 70.69
C ASP A 8 -72.57 53.26 69.18
N ARG A 9 -73.70 53.71 68.63
CA ARG A 9 -74.01 53.61 67.20
C ARG A 9 -72.96 54.31 66.34
N ALA A 10 -72.35 55.39 66.85
CA ALA A 10 -71.27 56.10 66.16
C ALA A 10 -69.97 55.27 66.19
N GLY A 11 -69.64 54.66 67.32
CA GLY A 11 -68.52 53.73 67.45
C GLY A 11 -68.65 52.49 66.55
N LEU A 12 -69.82 51.84 66.52
CA LEU A 12 -70.10 50.71 65.64
C LEU A 12 -70.06 51.08 64.15
N GLN A 13 -70.61 52.23 63.77
CA GLN A 13 -70.55 52.70 62.39
C GLN A 13 -69.13 53.06 61.97
N ALA A 14 -68.33 53.63 62.89
CA ALA A 14 -66.91 53.86 62.64
C ALA A 14 -66.13 52.54 62.47
N VAL A 15 -66.46 51.47 63.20
CA VAL A 15 -65.85 50.14 63.02
C VAL A 15 -66.28 49.46 61.72
N LEU A 16 -67.55 49.61 61.31
CA LEU A 16 -68.05 49.13 60.01
C LEU A 16 -67.33 49.79 58.83
N GLU A 17 -66.98 51.06 58.99
CA GLU A 17 -66.19 51.83 58.01
C GLU A 17 -64.67 51.69 58.23
N LEU A 18 -64.23 50.85 59.18
CA LEU A 18 -62.83 50.65 59.59
C LEU A 18 -62.05 51.95 59.87
N LYS A 19 -62.72 53.00 60.34
CA LYS A 19 -62.10 54.29 60.65
C LYS A 19 -61.07 54.15 61.76
N ASN A 20 -59.95 54.84 61.65
CA ASN A 20 -58.94 54.87 62.70
C ASN A 20 -59.35 55.86 63.81
N VAL A 21 -60.17 55.37 64.76
CA VAL A 21 -60.70 56.13 65.90
C VAL A 21 -60.24 55.48 67.20
N ASP A 22 -60.11 56.26 68.28
CA ASP A 22 -59.81 55.72 69.60
C ASP A 22 -61.04 54.99 70.19
N TYR A 23 -61.01 53.66 70.14
CA TYR A 23 -62.06 52.77 70.66
C TYR A 23 -61.83 52.34 72.13
N SER A 24 -60.82 52.87 72.82
CA SER A 24 -60.44 52.47 74.19
C SER A 24 -61.55 52.61 75.24
N LYS A 25 -62.61 53.37 74.92
CA LYS A 25 -63.78 53.59 75.78
C LYS A 25 -64.78 52.43 75.77
N ASP A 26 -64.74 51.56 74.78
CA ASP A 26 -65.60 50.38 74.67
C ASP A 26 -64.79 49.13 74.28
N PRO A 27 -64.44 48.28 75.26
CA PRO A 27 -63.60 47.08 75.03
C PRO A 27 -64.17 46.10 74.00
N GLU A 28 -65.50 46.00 73.87
CA GLU A 28 -66.15 45.08 72.91
C GLU A 28 -66.01 45.61 71.46
N ILE A 29 -66.21 46.92 71.27
CA ILE A 29 -66.01 47.60 69.98
C ILE A 29 -64.53 47.60 69.58
N GLN A 30 -63.62 47.81 70.54
CA GLN A 30 -62.18 47.72 70.31
C GLN A 30 -61.76 46.31 69.87
N GLN A 31 -62.24 45.25 70.53
CA GLN A 31 -61.98 43.87 70.12
C GLN A 31 -62.54 43.55 68.72
N LEU A 32 -63.75 44.04 68.40
CA LEU A 32 -64.36 43.90 67.07
C LEU A 32 -63.48 44.57 66.00
N TYR A 33 -63.07 45.82 66.22
CA TYR A 33 -62.18 46.56 65.32
C TYR A 33 -60.84 45.84 65.13
N THR A 34 -60.17 45.44 66.21
CA THR A 34 -58.88 44.72 66.12
C THR A 34 -59.02 43.40 65.37
N ARG A 35 -60.08 42.62 65.60
CA ARG A 35 -60.35 41.37 64.86
C ARG A 35 -60.58 41.64 63.37
N LEU A 36 -61.31 42.71 63.04
CA LEU A 36 -61.58 43.09 61.66
C LEU A 36 -60.31 43.58 60.95
N VAL A 37 -59.52 44.46 61.57
CA VAL A 37 -58.22 44.90 61.04
C VAL A 37 -57.26 43.73 60.84
N ASN A 38 -57.19 42.79 61.80
CA ASN A 38 -56.39 41.58 61.66
C ASN A 38 -56.88 40.69 60.51
N GLY A 39 -58.20 40.52 60.35
CA GLY A 39 -58.79 39.77 59.24
C GLY A 39 -58.51 40.40 57.87
N ARG A 40 -58.61 41.73 57.77
CA ARG A 40 -58.23 42.50 56.57
C ARG A 40 -56.74 42.32 56.24
N SER A 41 -55.87 42.36 57.26
CA SER A 41 -54.43 42.13 57.08
C SER A 41 -54.13 40.71 56.60
N GLN A 42 -54.74 39.69 57.21
CA GLN A 42 -54.61 38.29 56.79
C GLN A 42 -55.13 38.06 55.37
N PHE A 43 -56.26 38.67 54.99
CA PHE A 43 -56.78 38.65 53.62
C PHE A 43 -55.78 39.26 52.63
N GLY A 44 -55.22 40.44 52.95
CA GLY A 44 -54.17 41.05 52.13
C GLY A 44 -52.94 40.16 51.95
N GLN A 45 -52.52 39.45 53.00
CA GLN A 45 -51.42 38.47 52.91
C GLN A 45 -51.76 37.28 52.00
N ILE A 46 -52.99 36.76 52.07
CA ILE A 46 -53.46 35.68 51.19
C ILE A 46 -53.46 36.14 49.73
N LEU A 47 -53.94 37.35 49.45
CA LEU A 47 -53.92 37.91 48.08
C LEU A 47 -52.50 38.09 47.55
N ALA A 48 -51.59 38.60 48.38
CA ALA A 48 -50.19 38.74 48.00
C ALA A 48 -49.54 37.38 47.69
N LYS A 49 -49.80 36.36 48.54
CA LYS A 49 -49.32 34.99 48.31
C LYS A 49 -49.95 34.34 47.08
N ASN A 50 -51.23 34.55 46.84
CA ASN A 50 -51.96 34.04 45.68
C ASN A 50 -51.40 34.65 44.38
N ALA A 51 -51.23 35.98 44.33
CA ALA A 51 -50.63 36.66 43.19
C ALA A 51 -49.18 36.21 42.94
N SER A 52 -48.39 36.00 44.01
CA SER A 52 -47.04 35.44 43.89
C SER A 52 -47.06 34.00 43.37
N ALA A 53 -48.01 33.17 43.81
CA ALA A 53 -48.14 31.79 43.34
C ALA A 53 -48.57 31.74 41.87
N SER A 54 -49.49 32.61 41.42
CA SER A 54 -49.86 32.72 40.00
C SER A 54 -48.67 33.05 39.12
N LEU A 55 -47.83 34.01 39.53
CA LEU A 55 -46.63 34.39 38.78
C LEU A 55 -45.62 33.23 38.71
N GLN A 56 -45.39 32.54 39.82
CA GLN A 56 -44.47 31.39 39.86
C GLN A 56 -44.96 30.22 39.00
N ILE A 57 -46.26 29.91 39.04
CA ILE A 57 -46.84 28.83 38.23
C ILE A 57 -46.79 29.20 36.74
N ALA A 58 -47.09 30.45 36.38
CA ALA A 58 -46.95 30.93 35.01
C ALA A 58 -45.51 30.76 34.49
N GLU A 59 -44.51 31.15 35.28
CA GLU A 59 -43.10 31.01 34.94
C GLU A 59 -42.69 29.54 34.75
N VAL A 60 -43.15 28.64 35.64
CA VAL A 60 -42.90 27.19 35.51
C VAL A 60 -43.55 26.61 34.27
N VAL A 61 -44.78 26.98 33.95
CA VAL A 61 -45.51 26.50 32.77
C VAL A 61 -44.83 26.95 31.48
N ASP A 62 -44.40 28.22 31.40
CA ASP A 62 -43.64 28.72 30.24
C ASP A 62 -42.29 28.02 30.10
N ALA A 63 -41.58 27.79 31.22
CA ALA A 63 -40.32 27.04 31.20
C ALA A 63 -40.53 25.59 30.73
N LEU A 64 -41.58 24.90 31.19
CA LEU A 64 -41.91 23.54 30.76
C LEU A 64 -42.23 23.48 29.26
N LYS A 65 -42.94 24.49 28.74
CA LYS A 65 -43.25 24.61 27.31
C LYS A 65 -41.98 24.78 26.47
N ASP A 66 -41.05 25.63 26.91
CA ASP A 66 -39.75 25.81 26.24
C ASP A 66 -38.93 24.52 26.27
N TYR A 67 -38.86 23.84 27.42
CA TYR A 67 -38.18 22.54 27.54
C TYR A 67 -38.79 21.48 26.62
N ASN A 68 -40.12 21.42 26.51
CA ASN A 68 -40.79 20.44 25.65
C ASN A 68 -40.47 20.69 24.17
N SER A 69 -40.54 21.96 23.72
CA SER A 69 -40.11 22.36 22.37
C SER A 69 -38.65 22.03 22.09
N LYS A 70 -37.76 22.22 23.08
CA LYS A 70 -36.34 21.91 22.93
C LYS A 70 -36.08 20.41 22.88
N MET A 71 -36.81 19.61 23.67
CA MET A 71 -36.77 18.16 23.59
C MET A 71 -37.24 17.66 22.23
N GLU A 72 -38.28 18.27 21.64
CA GLU A 72 -38.77 17.91 20.30
C GLU A 72 -37.67 18.11 19.25
N SER A 73 -37.03 19.28 19.25
CA SER A 73 -35.89 19.58 18.37
C SER A 73 -34.76 18.57 18.55
N VAL A 74 -34.34 18.29 19.79
CA VAL A 74 -33.26 17.34 20.09
C VAL A 74 -33.63 15.93 19.63
N SER A 75 -34.87 15.50 19.81
CA SER A 75 -35.32 14.18 19.36
C SER A 75 -35.29 14.04 17.83
N GLN A 76 -35.69 15.09 17.10
CA GLN A 76 -35.63 15.11 15.64
C GLN A 76 -34.18 15.12 15.15
N GLU A 77 -33.31 15.91 15.78
CA GLU A 77 -31.88 15.96 15.48
C GLU A 77 -31.21 14.59 15.71
N ILE A 78 -31.53 13.90 16.82
CA ILE A 78 -31.02 12.55 17.10
C ILE A 78 -31.50 11.56 16.04
N ALA A 79 -32.78 11.59 15.66
CA ALA A 79 -33.33 10.68 14.66
C ALA A 79 -32.63 10.86 13.30
N GLN A 80 -32.45 12.10 12.86
CA GLN A 80 -31.74 12.41 11.62
C GLN A 80 -30.27 12.00 11.69
N ALA A 81 -29.56 12.35 12.77
CA ALA A 81 -28.15 11.99 12.95
C ALA A 81 -27.94 10.48 12.96
N SER A 82 -28.85 9.72 13.60
CA SER A 82 -28.83 8.26 13.64
C SER A 82 -29.07 7.65 12.26
N GLU A 83 -29.99 8.21 11.47
CA GLU A 83 -30.23 7.75 10.09
C GLU A 83 -29.00 7.97 9.21
N ASP A 84 -28.39 9.17 9.28
CA ASP A 84 -27.20 9.52 8.51
C ASP A 84 -26.00 8.66 8.92
N ALA A 85 -25.78 8.47 10.22
CA ALA A 85 -24.73 7.59 10.74
C ALA A 85 -24.93 6.13 10.31
N THR A 86 -26.18 5.64 10.26
CA THR A 86 -26.48 4.28 9.75
C THR A 86 -26.15 4.15 8.27
N LYS A 87 -26.50 5.15 7.45
CA LYS A 87 -26.13 5.17 6.02
C LYS A 87 -24.61 5.19 5.85
N SER A 88 -23.90 6.02 6.61
CA SER A 88 -22.44 6.07 6.59
C SER A 88 -21.81 4.75 7.01
N ALA A 89 -22.30 4.11 8.07
CA ALA A 89 -21.80 2.80 8.52
C ALA A 89 -22.01 1.70 7.46
N SER A 90 -23.20 1.67 6.84
CA SER A 90 -23.49 0.71 5.76
C SER A 90 -22.56 0.93 4.55
N GLU A 91 -22.28 2.18 4.20
CA GLU A 91 -21.37 2.52 3.11
C GLU A 91 -19.92 2.14 3.45
N SER A 92 -19.46 2.43 4.68
CA SER A 92 -18.14 1.99 5.15
C SER A 92 -18.00 0.48 5.11
N SER A 93 -19.02 -0.27 5.54
CA SER A 93 -19.00 -1.74 5.46
C SER A 93 -18.95 -2.25 4.03
N ARG A 94 -19.65 -1.59 3.10
CA ARG A 94 -19.62 -1.93 1.67
C ARG A 94 -18.23 -1.71 1.08
N VAL A 95 -17.65 -0.54 1.33
CA VAL A 95 -16.29 -0.19 0.88
C VAL A 95 -15.26 -1.15 1.46
N ALA A 96 -15.35 -1.49 2.76
CA ALA A 96 -14.47 -2.46 3.38
C ALA A 96 -14.53 -3.84 2.69
N GLY A 97 -15.74 -4.31 2.34
CA GLY A 97 -15.92 -5.55 1.59
C GLY A 97 -15.33 -5.50 0.17
N GLU A 98 -15.50 -4.39 -0.55
CA GLU A 98 -14.91 -4.20 -1.88
C GLU A 98 -13.38 -4.20 -1.84
N VAL A 99 -12.81 -3.47 -0.88
CA VAL A 99 -11.35 -3.45 -0.66
C VAL A 99 -10.85 -4.83 -0.26
N SER A 100 -11.55 -5.56 0.60
CA SER A 100 -11.16 -6.92 1.00
C SER A 100 -11.09 -7.89 -0.19
N ASN A 101 -12.03 -7.80 -1.14
CA ASN A 101 -11.99 -8.64 -2.34
C ASN A 101 -10.81 -8.28 -3.26
N GLN A 102 -10.58 -6.99 -3.51
CA GLN A 102 -9.42 -6.52 -4.28
C GLN A 102 -8.09 -6.88 -3.59
N HIS A 103 -8.12 -6.92 -2.27
CA HIS A 103 -6.97 -7.28 -1.45
C HIS A 103 -6.57 -8.75 -1.58
N GLU A 104 -7.56 -9.65 -1.72
CA GLU A 104 -7.30 -11.07 -2.00
C GLU A 104 -6.60 -11.25 -3.35
N GLU A 105 -7.03 -10.51 -4.38
CA GLU A 105 -6.37 -10.49 -5.69
C GLU A 105 -4.94 -9.93 -5.60
N LEU A 106 -4.72 -8.87 -4.82
CA LEU A 106 -3.40 -8.32 -4.56
C LEU A 106 -2.49 -9.36 -3.88
N THR A 107 -3.00 -10.07 -2.88
CA THR A 107 -2.25 -11.12 -2.17
C THR A 107 -1.80 -12.22 -3.12
N ASN A 108 -2.68 -12.68 -4.01
CA ASN A 108 -2.33 -13.67 -5.04
C ASN A 108 -1.30 -13.14 -6.04
N THR A 109 -1.35 -11.84 -6.36
CA THR A 109 -0.36 -11.18 -7.21
C THR A 109 1.00 -11.12 -6.54
N ILE A 110 1.06 -10.80 -5.24
CA ILE A 110 2.29 -10.80 -4.44
C ILE A 110 2.93 -12.20 -4.41
N LEU A 111 2.13 -13.24 -4.20
CA LEU A 111 2.61 -14.64 -4.22
C LEU A 111 3.17 -15.02 -5.60
N SER A 112 2.44 -14.71 -6.67
CA SER A 112 2.88 -15.00 -8.04
C SER A 112 4.18 -14.27 -8.38
N ALA A 113 4.29 -12.98 -8.00
CA ALA A 113 5.52 -12.20 -8.20
C ALA A 113 6.70 -12.77 -7.39
N SER A 114 6.45 -13.32 -6.21
CA SER A 114 7.47 -13.99 -5.39
C SER A 114 8.00 -15.25 -6.07
N GLU A 115 7.10 -16.11 -6.56
CA GLU A 115 7.46 -17.33 -7.30
C GLU A 115 8.24 -17.00 -8.58
N GLU A 116 7.78 -16.01 -9.35
CA GLU A 116 8.45 -15.57 -10.56
C GLU A 116 9.85 -14.99 -10.26
N SER A 117 9.98 -14.20 -9.20
CA SER A 117 11.29 -13.69 -8.75
C SER A 117 12.25 -14.81 -8.36
N ALA A 118 11.77 -15.84 -7.66
CA ALA A 118 12.56 -17.03 -7.33
C ALA A 118 13.00 -17.81 -8.58
N ALA A 119 12.10 -17.95 -9.57
CA ALA A 119 12.44 -18.57 -10.85
C ALA A 119 13.51 -17.78 -11.62
N ILE A 120 13.41 -16.44 -11.64
CA ILE A 120 14.43 -15.59 -12.26
C ILE A 120 15.78 -15.74 -11.55
N TYR A 121 15.79 -15.78 -10.21
CA TYR A 121 17.01 -16.03 -9.44
C TYR A 121 17.72 -17.32 -9.85
N LYS A 122 16.95 -18.41 -10.00
CA LYS A 122 17.47 -19.69 -10.46
C LYS A 122 18.04 -19.58 -11.89
N ASN A 123 17.34 -18.94 -12.80
CA ASN A 123 17.81 -18.75 -14.18
C ASN A 123 19.11 -17.92 -14.26
N ILE A 124 19.26 -16.92 -13.39
CA ILE A 124 20.48 -16.13 -13.24
C ILE A 124 21.65 -17.03 -12.81
N GLU A 125 21.45 -17.86 -11.79
CA GLU A 125 22.45 -18.79 -11.29
C GLU A 125 22.87 -19.83 -12.35
N GLU A 126 21.90 -20.45 -13.03
CA GLU A 126 22.15 -21.35 -14.15
C GLU A 126 22.93 -20.64 -15.28
N GLY A 127 22.55 -19.39 -15.60
CA GLY A 127 23.27 -18.57 -16.57
C GLY A 127 24.71 -18.28 -16.17
N GLN A 128 25.01 -18.06 -14.89
CA GLN A 128 26.39 -17.88 -14.41
C GLN A 128 27.21 -19.17 -14.53
N GLN A 129 26.61 -20.33 -14.24
CA GLN A 129 27.26 -21.63 -14.40
C GLN A 129 27.60 -21.91 -15.86
N GLU A 130 26.67 -21.66 -16.79
CA GLU A 130 26.91 -21.80 -18.22
C GLU A 130 28.02 -20.86 -18.72
N LEU A 131 28.01 -19.58 -18.31
CA LEU A 131 29.08 -18.64 -18.66
C LEU A 131 30.45 -19.10 -18.15
N THR A 132 30.50 -19.72 -16.97
CA THR A 132 31.72 -20.30 -16.41
C THR A 132 32.19 -21.48 -17.28
N ALA A 133 31.29 -22.38 -17.65
CA ALA A 133 31.61 -23.52 -18.51
C ALA A 133 32.13 -23.08 -19.89
N ILE A 134 31.54 -22.04 -20.48
CA ILE A 134 32.00 -21.48 -21.77
C ILE A 134 33.40 -20.89 -21.62
N ARG A 135 33.69 -20.20 -20.51
CA ARG A 135 35.03 -19.66 -20.23
C ARG A 135 36.07 -20.79 -20.13
N ASP A 136 35.79 -21.82 -19.36
CA ASP A 136 36.70 -22.97 -19.21
C ASP A 136 36.96 -23.67 -20.55
N LEU A 137 35.92 -23.83 -21.38
CA LEU A 137 36.05 -24.39 -22.72
C LEU A 137 36.89 -23.49 -23.64
N SER A 138 36.74 -22.17 -23.52
CA SER A 138 37.52 -21.18 -24.27
C SER A 138 39.00 -21.28 -23.90
N ASP A 139 39.31 -21.31 -22.60
CA ASP A 139 40.69 -21.44 -22.09
C ASP A 139 41.33 -22.75 -22.56
N LYS A 140 40.58 -23.85 -22.54
CA LYS A 140 41.04 -25.14 -23.08
C LYS A 140 41.34 -25.05 -24.58
N THR A 141 40.46 -24.41 -25.35
CA THR A 141 40.63 -24.28 -26.80
C THR A 141 41.82 -23.39 -27.16
N ILE A 142 42.09 -22.34 -26.38
CA ILE A 142 43.31 -21.52 -26.51
C ILE A 142 44.57 -22.39 -26.29
N SER A 143 44.57 -23.24 -25.24
CA SER A 143 45.69 -24.14 -24.96
C SER A 143 45.92 -25.17 -26.09
N GLU A 144 44.86 -25.76 -26.63
CA GLU A 144 44.95 -26.69 -27.76
C GLU A 144 45.46 -25.99 -29.03
N SER A 145 45.02 -24.75 -29.28
CA SER A 145 45.47 -23.94 -30.42
C SER A 145 46.96 -23.55 -30.30
N SER A 146 47.43 -23.25 -29.09
CA SER A 146 48.86 -23.03 -28.82
C SER A 146 49.68 -24.29 -29.09
N THR A 147 49.19 -25.45 -28.67
CA THR A 147 49.84 -26.75 -28.95
C THR A 147 49.89 -27.05 -30.45
N MET A 148 48.80 -26.77 -31.18
CA MET A 148 48.75 -26.89 -32.65
C MET A 148 49.83 -26.05 -33.30
N LYS A 149 50.00 -24.79 -32.87
CA LYS A 149 51.03 -23.88 -33.39
C LYS A 149 52.44 -24.44 -33.20
N GLN A 150 52.76 -24.94 -32.00
CA GLN A 150 54.05 -25.59 -31.73
C GLN A 150 54.28 -26.82 -32.60
N ASN A 151 53.24 -27.62 -32.87
CA ASN A 151 53.34 -28.78 -33.76
C ASN A 151 53.57 -28.35 -35.22
N MET A 152 52.95 -27.27 -35.67
CA MET A 152 53.20 -26.71 -37.00
C MET A 152 54.61 -26.16 -37.14
N GLU A 153 55.16 -25.49 -36.12
CA GLU A 153 56.56 -25.04 -36.09
C GLU A 153 57.53 -26.21 -36.25
N LYS A 154 57.33 -27.30 -35.50
CA LYS A 154 58.13 -28.53 -35.66
C LYS A 154 57.99 -29.15 -37.05
N LEU A 155 56.79 -29.10 -37.63
CA LEU A 155 56.56 -29.60 -38.99
C LEU A 155 57.30 -28.75 -40.03
N PHE A 156 57.36 -27.43 -39.86
CA PHE A 156 58.18 -26.57 -40.72
C PHE A 156 59.67 -26.94 -40.66
N ASP A 157 60.20 -27.25 -39.48
CA ASP A 157 61.59 -27.71 -39.33
C ASP A 157 61.82 -29.04 -40.08
N ILE A 158 60.88 -29.99 -39.97
CA ILE A 158 60.95 -31.28 -40.68
C ILE A 158 60.90 -31.07 -42.21
N ILE A 159 60.03 -30.19 -42.68
CA ILE A 159 59.90 -29.82 -44.10
C ILE A 159 61.20 -29.19 -44.62
N SER A 160 61.82 -28.30 -43.83
CA SER A 160 63.10 -27.69 -44.18
C SER A 160 64.20 -28.75 -44.35
N ASN A 161 64.30 -29.68 -43.40
CA ASN A 161 65.25 -30.80 -43.47
C ASN A 161 64.96 -31.72 -44.67
N MET A 162 63.69 -31.96 -45.01
CA MET A 162 63.32 -32.74 -46.19
C MET A 162 63.76 -32.08 -47.49
N ASN A 163 63.60 -30.75 -47.60
CA ASN A 163 64.06 -30.01 -48.77
C ASN A 163 65.58 -30.11 -48.95
N GLU A 164 66.37 -30.00 -47.87
CA GLU A 164 67.82 -30.19 -47.94
C GLU A 164 68.20 -31.60 -48.44
N VAL A 165 67.50 -32.63 -47.96
CA VAL A 165 67.72 -34.02 -48.42
C VAL A 165 67.35 -34.19 -49.90
N ILE A 166 66.23 -33.61 -50.34
CA ILE A 166 65.79 -33.64 -51.73
C ILE A 166 66.78 -32.93 -52.65
N GLU A 167 67.30 -31.76 -52.26
CA GLU A 167 68.35 -31.05 -52.99
C GLU A 167 69.63 -31.89 -53.07
N GLY A 168 70.02 -32.55 -51.98
CA GLY A 168 71.15 -33.49 -51.95
C GLY A 168 70.98 -34.65 -52.94
N ILE A 169 69.81 -35.29 -52.96
CA ILE A 169 69.50 -36.38 -53.91
C ILE A 169 69.51 -35.87 -55.34
N ASN A 170 68.93 -34.69 -55.61
CA ASN A 170 68.92 -34.11 -56.95
C ASN A 170 70.35 -33.79 -57.43
N SER A 171 71.20 -33.25 -56.56
CA SER A 171 72.62 -33.02 -56.83
C SER A 171 73.37 -34.31 -57.16
N ILE A 172 73.19 -35.37 -56.34
CA ILE A 172 73.79 -36.69 -56.58
C ILE A 172 73.30 -37.27 -57.92
N SER A 173 72.00 -37.16 -58.20
CA SER A 173 71.43 -37.67 -59.44
C SER A 173 71.94 -36.91 -60.66
N SER A 174 72.08 -35.59 -60.58
CA SER A 174 72.66 -34.75 -61.63
C SER A 174 74.12 -35.10 -61.91
N GLN A 175 74.92 -35.31 -60.86
CA GLN A 175 76.30 -35.78 -60.99
C GLN A 175 76.37 -37.19 -61.60
N THR A 176 75.47 -38.10 -61.19
CA THR A 176 75.39 -39.46 -61.72
C THR A 176 74.99 -39.46 -63.19
N ASN A 177 74.06 -38.59 -63.59
CA ASN A 177 73.66 -38.39 -64.98
C ASN A 177 74.83 -37.89 -65.84
N LEU A 178 75.59 -36.92 -65.34
CA LEU A 178 76.80 -36.41 -66.00
C LEU A 178 77.91 -37.48 -66.09
N LEU A 179 78.12 -38.26 -65.04
CA LEU A 179 79.08 -39.38 -65.04
C LEU A 179 78.68 -40.47 -66.04
N ALA A 180 77.40 -40.83 -66.07
CA ALA A 180 76.84 -41.81 -67.00
C ALA A 180 76.92 -41.33 -68.46
N LEU A 181 76.67 -40.04 -68.71
CA LEU A 181 76.85 -39.42 -70.02
C LEU A 181 78.31 -39.51 -70.47
N ASN A 182 79.26 -39.12 -69.61
CA ASN A 182 80.69 -39.22 -69.91
C ASN A 182 81.12 -40.67 -70.17
N ALA A 183 80.61 -41.63 -69.39
CA ALA A 183 80.87 -43.05 -69.59
C ALA A 183 80.28 -43.58 -70.91
N SER A 184 79.08 -43.13 -71.29
CA SER A 184 78.44 -43.49 -72.55
C SER A 184 79.21 -42.95 -73.76
N ILE A 185 79.71 -41.71 -73.68
CA ILE A 185 80.60 -41.11 -74.68
C ILE A 185 81.89 -41.91 -74.83
N GLU A 186 82.56 -42.26 -73.73
CA GLU A 186 83.83 -42.98 -73.78
C GLU A 186 83.63 -44.44 -74.23
N ALA A 187 82.52 -45.06 -73.87
CA ALA A 187 82.13 -46.39 -74.37
C ALA A 187 81.86 -46.39 -75.88
N ALA A 188 81.23 -45.33 -76.43
CA ALA A 188 81.07 -45.15 -77.86
C ALA A 188 82.44 -44.94 -78.57
N ARG A 189 83.38 -44.29 -77.89
CA ARG A 189 84.75 -44.04 -78.38
C ARG A 189 85.60 -45.31 -78.48
N ALA A 190 85.36 -46.29 -77.60
CA ALA A 190 86.01 -47.60 -77.60
C ALA A 190 85.48 -48.58 -78.68
N GLY A 191 84.45 -48.20 -79.45
CA GLY A 191 83.93 -48.98 -80.57
C GLY A 191 83.30 -50.32 -80.16
N GLU A 192 83.64 -51.41 -80.86
CA GLU A 192 83.08 -52.76 -80.60
C GLU A 192 83.35 -53.27 -79.17
N ALA A 193 84.50 -52.92 -78.58
CA ALA A 193 84.88 -53.34 -77.22
C ALA A 193 84.06 -52.65 -76.12
N GLY A 194 83.46 -51.48 -76.40
CA GLY A 194 82.71 -50.66 -75.46
C GLY A 194 81.19 -50.89 -75.46
N LYS A 195 80.64 -51.70 -76.39
CA LYS A 195 79.18 -51.88 -76.56
C LYS A 195 78.45 -52.29 -75.26
N GLY A 196 79.01 -53.21 -74.47
CA GLY A 196 78.42 -53.63 -73.19
C GLY A 196 78.40 -52.51 -72.15
N PHE A 197 79.47 -51.71 -72.08
CA PHE A 197 79.57 -50.56 -71.19
C PHE A 197 78.63 -49.42 -71.61
N ALA A 198 78.43 -49.21 -72.92
CA ALA A 198 77.50 -48.19 -73.43
C ALA A 198 76.05 -48.47 -73.00
N VAL A 199 75.62 -49.74 -73.03
CA VAL A 199 74.28 -50.13 -72.57
C VAL A 199 74.10 -49.87 -71.08
N VAL A 200 75.09 -50.24 -70.26
CA VAL A 200 75.05 -49.99 -68.81
C VAL A 200 75.06 -48.49 -68.51
N ALA A 201 75.89 -47.71 -69.19
CA ALA A 201 75.95 -46.26 -69.02
C ALA A 201 74.63 -45.56 -69.38
N GLU A 202 73.97 -45.97 -70.48
CA GLU A 202 72.65 -45.43 -70.85
C GLU A 202 71.55 -45.82 -69.84
N GLU A 203 71.60 -47.02 -69.26
CA GLU A 203 70.65 -47.43 -68.23
C GLU A 203 70.85 -46.65 -66.92
N ILE A 204 72.10 -46.40 -66.51
CA ILE A 204 72.42 -45.52 -65.37
C ILE A 204 71.94 -44.09 -65.64
N ARG A 205 72.12 -43.58 -66.87
CA ARG A 205 71.64 -42.25 -67.29
C ARG A 205 70.12 -42.14 -67.13
N LYS A 206 69.36 -43.12 -67.62
CA LYS A 206 67.90 -43.18 -67.45
C LYS A 206 67.48 -43.26 -65.99
N LEU A 207 68.15 -44.06 -65.16
CA LEU A 207 67.86 -44.14 -63.73
C LEU A 207 68.11 -42.80 -63.02
N ALA A 208 69.15 -42.06 -63.41
CA ALA A 208 69.42 -40.73 -62.89
C ALA A 208 68.35 -39.71 -63.32
N GLU A 209 67.95 -39.69 -64.60
CA GLU A 209 66.83 -38.84 -65.08
C GLU A 209 65.50 -39.19 -64.39
N GLN A 210 65.21 -40.48 -64.18
CA GLN A 210 64.04 -40.92 -63.42
C GLN A 210 64.11 -40.46 -61.96
N THR A 211 65.28 -40.57 -61.33
CA THR A 211 65.50 -40.10 -59.97
C THR A 211 65.25 -38.60 -59.86
N GLN A 212 65.76 -37.79 -60.81
CA GLN A 212 65.52 -36.34 -60.87
C GLN A 212 64.04 -35.98 -60.98
N ASN A 213 63.29 -36.69 -61.84
CA ASN A 213 61.85 -36.49 -61.96
C ASN A 213 61.12 -36.85 -60.66
N MET A 214 61.52 -37.93 -59.98
CA MET A 214 60.94 -38.31 -58.68
C MET A 214 61.26 -37.27 -57.59
N THR A 215 62.48 -36.73 -57.53
CA THR A 215 62.80 -35.65 -56.57
C THR A 215 62.05 -34.36 -56.88
N ALA A 216 61.84 -34.01 -58.15
CA ALA A 216 61.03 -32.86 -58.53
C ALA A 216 59.57 -32.99 -58.03
N ASN A 217 58.96 -34.17 -58.23
CA ASN A 217 57.62 -34.46 -57.71
C ASN A 217 57.59 -34.44 -56.17
N MET A 218 58.65 -34.92 -55.50
CA MET A 218 58.76 -34.83 -54.05
C MET A 218 58.85 -33.37 -53.57
N SER A 219 59.62 -32.52 -54.24
CA SER A 219 59.69 -31.08 -53.92
C SER A 219 58.31 -30.42 -54.00
N GLU A 220 57.54 -30.70 -55.06
CA GLU A 220 56.18 -30.16 -55.19
C GLU A 220 55.27 -30.64 -54.05
N PHE A 221 55.37 -31.92 -53.69
CA PHE A 221 54.58 -32.47 -52.59
C PHE A 221 54.95 -31.85 -51.23
N VAL A 222 56.23 -31.65 -50.96
CA VAL A 222 56.73 -31.00 -49.74
C VAL A 222 56.28 -29.54 -49.66
N GLU A 223 56.30 -28.79 -50.77
CA GLU A 223 55.80 -27.42 -50.80
C GLU A 223 54.29 -27.37 -50.52
N ARG A 224 53.51 -28.31 -51.05
CA ARG A 224 52.08 -28.42 -50.72
C ARG A 224 51.83 -28.71 -49.24
N ILE A 225 52.66 -29.54 -48.60
CA ILE A 225 52.56 -29.78 -47.14
C ILE A 225 52.87 -28.49 -46.38
N LYS A 226 53.89 -27.74 -46.81
CA LYS A 226 54.28 -26.47 -46.21
C LYS A 226 53.17 -25.43 -46.28
N GLU A 227 52.55 -25.27 -47.45
CA GLU A 227 51.38 -24.39 -47.62
C GLU A 227 50.20 -24.81 -46.72
N ALA A 228 49.89 -26.10 -46.65
CA ALA A 228 48.83 -26.62 -45.78
C ALA A 228 49.14 -26.39 -44.29
N SER A 229 50.40 -26.52 -43.89
CA SER A 229 50.87 -26.28 -42.52
C SER A 229 50.79 -24.79 -42.15
N ALA A 230 51.18 -23.90 -43.08
CA ALA A 230 51.04 -22.45 -42.91
C ALA A 230 49.59 -22.04 -42.71
N LYS A 231 48.70 -22.56 -43.56
CA LYS A 231 47.25 -22.30 -43.44
C LYS A 231 46.66 -22.83 -42.13
N SER A 232 47.15 -23.97 -41.64
CA SER A 232 46.72 -24.55 -40.35
C SER A 232 47.18 -23.69 -39.17
N SER A 233 48.40 -23.16 -39.21
CA SER A 233 48.93 -22.24 -38.20
C SER A 233 48.15 -20.92 -38.17
N ASP A 234 47.85 -20.35 -39.35
CA ASP A 234 47.05 -19.12 -39.47
C ASP A 234 45.61 -19.30 -38.96
N SER A 235 45.00 -20.45 -39.26
CA SER A 235 43.68 -20.82 -38.73
C SER A 235 43.69 -20.93 -37.21
N ALA A 236 44.78 -21.46 -36.62
CA ALA A 236 44.93 -21.53 -35.16
C ALA A 236 45.08 -20.14 -34.52
N ASN A 237 45.82 -19.21 -35.14
CA ASN A 237 45.91 -17.84 -34.63
C ASN A 237 44.54 -17.13 -34.70
N THR A 238 43.83 -17.24 -35.83
CA THR A 238 42.48 -16.67 -35.98
C THR A 238 41.51 -17.21 -34.92
N ALA A 239 41.60 -18.52 -34.59
CA ALA A 239 40.79 -19.11 -33.53
C ALA A 239 41.09 -18.52 -32.16
N VAL A 240 42.37 -18.27 -31.84
CA VAL A 240 42.78 -17.63 -30.56
C VAL A 240 42.28 -16.19 -30.49
N GLU A 241 42.37 -15.41 -31.57
CA GLU A 241 41.85 -14.05 -31.62
C GLU A 241 40.33 -14.01 -31.37
N ALA A 242 39.58 -14.88 -32.06
CA ALA A 242 38.14 -14.99 -31.87
C ALA A 242 37.74 -15.40 -30.44
N LEU A 243 38.55 -16.24 -29.78
CA LEU A 243 38.35 -16.62 -28.38
C LEU A 243 38.68 -15.47 -27.41
N GLY A 244 39.64 -14.61 -27.76
CA GLY A 244 39.92 -13.37 -27.03
C GLY A 244 38.69 -12.45 -27.01
N ASP A 245 38.10 -12.22 -28.18
CA ASP A 245 36.86 -11.43 -28.31
C ASP A 245 35.69 -12.09 -27.54
N MET A 246 35.59 -13.42 -27.60
CA MET A 246 34.58 -14.18 -26.87
C MET A 246 34.74 -13.99 -25.35
N SER A 247 35.97 -13.99 -24.82
CA SER A 247 36.22 -13.76 -23.40
C SER A 247 35.74 -12.38 -22.95
N GLU A 248 35.89 -11.34 -23.77
CA GLU A 248 35.38 -10.00 -23.46
C GLU A 248 33.84 -10.01 -23.38
N LYS A 249 33.17 -10.68 -24.33
CA LYS A 249 31.71 -10.82 -24.32
C LYS A 249 31.21 -11.61 -23.12
N ILE A 250 31.90 -12.66 -22.71
CA ILE A 250 31.57 -13.44 -21.50
C ILE A 250 31.65 -12.56 -20.26
N ASN A 251 32.70 -11.75 -20.12
CA ASN A 251 32.83 -10.83 -18.99
C ASN A 251 31.69 -9.79 -18.95
N SER A 252 31.32 -9.25 -20.11
CA SER A 252 30.17 -8.34 -20.20
C SER A 252 28.85 -9.02 -19.82
N ALA A 253 28.63 -10.27 -20.25
CA ALA A 253 27.47 -11.05 -19.86
C ALA A 253 27.43 -11.32 -18.34
N TRP A 254 28.60 -11.55 -17.72
CA TRP A 254 28.75 -11.68 -16.27
C TRP A 254 28.32 -10.41 -15.52
N GLU A 255 28.76 -9.24 -15.96
CA GLU A 255 28.38 -7.96 -15.36
C GLU A 255 26.86 -7.71 -15.46
N ILE A 256 26.26 -8.03 -16.61
CA ILE A 256 24.82 -7.94 -16.80
C ILE A 256 24.09 -8.90 -15.85
N ASN A 257 24.61 -10.12 -15.70
CA ASN A 257 24.00 -11.12 -14.83
C ASN A 257 24.09 -10.71 -13.34
N ASP A 258 25.23 -10.19 -12.88
CA ASP A 258 25.38 -9.60 -11.53
C ASP A 258 24.43 -8.42 -11.29
N ALA A 259 24.28 -7.53 -12.28
CA ALA A 259 23.33 -6.42 -12.20
C ALA A 259 21.87 -6.90 -12.13
N ASN A 260 21.53 -7.95 -12.89
CA ASN A 260 20.21 -8.57 -12.83
C ASN A 260 19.97 -9.21 -11.46
N GLN A 261 20.96 -9.92 -10.90
CA GLN A 261 20.85 -10.53 -9.57
C GLN A 261 20.54 -9.50 -8.48
N LYS A 262 21.21 -8.34 -8.52
CA LYS A 262 20.94 -7.21 -7.61
C LYS A 262 19.54 -6.62 -7.82
N SER A 263 19.09 -6.53 -9.07
CA SER A 263 17.77 -5.99 -9.41
C SER A 263 16.65 -6.90 -8.91
N VAL A 264 16.80 -8.22 -9.09
CA VAL A 264 15.84 -9.20 -8.56
C VAL A 264 15.83 -9.20 -7.03
N GLY A 265 16.98 -8.97 -6.38
CA GLY A 265 17.04 -8.78 -4.92
C GLY A 265 16.17 -7.62 -4.44
N LYS A 266 16.25 -6.46 -5.11
CA LYS A 266 15.39 -5.32 -4.80
C LYS A 266 13.90 -5.64 -5.05
N ILE A 267 13.59 -6.43 -6.06
CA ILE A 267 12.21 -6.89 -6.31
C ILE A 267 11.74 -7.76 -5.16
N SER A 268 12.56 -8.70 -4.68
CA SER A 268 12.24 -9.55 -3.52
C SER A 268 11.99 -8.72 -2.25
N ASP A 269 12.80 -7.68 -2.00
CA ASP A 269 12.61 -6.75 -0.88
C ASP A 269 11.29 -5.97 -1.01
N SER A 270 10.96 -5.56 -2.24
CA SER A 270 9.73 -4.84 -2.55
C SER A 270 8.49 -5.73 -2.36
N ILE A 271 8.57 -7.00 -2.78
CA ILE A 271 7.53 -8.01 -2.55
C ILE A 271 7.32 -8.25 -1.05
N SER A 272 8.40 -8.34 -0.27
CA SER A 272 8.31 -8.49 1.19
C SER A 272 7.65 -7.28 1.85
N SER A 273 7.98 -6.07 1.38
CA SER A 273 7.36 -4.84 1.85
C SER A 273 5.87 -4.77 1.48
N LEU A 274 5.52 -5.19 0.27
CA LEU A 274 4.12 -5.29 -0.19
C LEU A 274 3.34 -6.30 0.65
N ALA A 275 3.93 -7.44 1.01
CA ALA A 275 3.29 -8.41 1.88
C ALA A 275 2.97 -7.82 3.28
N ALA A 276 3.90 -7.06 3.86
CA ALA A 276 3.68 -6.40 5.15
C ALA A 276 2.57 -5.33 5.09
N VAL A 277 2.58 -4.49 4.05
CA VAL A 277 1.49 -3.54 3.79
C VAL A 277 0.17 -4.30 3.54
N SER A 278 0.25 -5.48 2.94
CA SER A 278 -0.91 -6.31 2.69
C SER A 278 -1.59 -6.71 4.00
N GLU A 279 -0.81 -7.23 4.96
CA GLU A 279 -1.31 -7.58 6.29
C GLU A 279 -1.94 -6.37 7.02
N GLU A 280 -1.34 -5.18 6.90
CA GLU A 280 -1.86 -3.95 7.50
C GLU A 280 -3.22 -3.54 6.89
N ILE A 281 -3.40 -3.69 5.58
CA ILE A 281 -4.68 -3.44 4.91
C ILE A 281 -5.74 -4.42 5.41
N SER A 282 -5.41 -5.71 5.52
CA SER A 282 -6.35 -6.72 6.05
C SER A 282 -6.80 -6.35 7.46
N SER A 283 -5.87 -6.00 8.35
CA SER A 283 -6.21 -5.55 9.71
C SER A 283 -7.07 -4.29 9.71
N SER A 284 -6.78 -3.33 8.84
CA SER A 284 -7.54 -2.09 8.71
C SER A 284 -8.97 -2.34 8.22
N MET A 285 -9.18 -3.32 7.34
CA MET A 285 -10.52 -3.70 6.87
C MET A 285 -11.34 -4.37 7.97
N ASP A 286 -10.72 -5.24 8.78
CA ASP A 286 -11.38 -5.85 9.94
C ASP A 286 -11.79 -4.79 10.98
N GLU A 287 -10.90 -3.84 11.27
CA GLU A 287 -11.21 -2.71 12.16
C GLU A 287 -12.35 -1.85 11.60
N MET A 288 -12.36 -1.56 10.30
CA MET A 288 -13.42 -0.78 9.66
C MET A 288 -14.77 -1.49 9.72
N ALA A 289 -14.80 -2.81 9.48
CA ALA A 289 -16.01 -3.61 9.61
C ALA A 289 -16.54 -3.63 11.06
N ASN A 290 -15.65 -3.76 12.04
CA ASN A 290 -16.02 -3.70 13.46
C ASN A 290 -16.54 -2.31 13.85
N GLN A 291 -15.90 -1.24 13.37
CA GLN A 291 -16.33 0.13 13.63
C GLN A 291 -17.71 0.42 13.02
N ALA A 292 -17.97 -0.07 11.81
CA ALA A 292 -19.29 0.05 11.17
C ALA A 292 -20.38 -0.66 12.01
N ASN A 293 -20.12 -1.87 12.51
CA ASN A 293 -21.02 -2.58 13.41
C ASN A 293 -21.26 -1.81 14.72
N HIS A 294 -20.22 -1.24 15.32
CA HIS A 294 -20.35 -0.43 16.53
C HIS A 294 -21.20 0.83 16.31
N ILE A 295 -21.02 1.53 15.18
CA ILE A 295 -21.84 2.68 14.83
C ILE A 295 -23.31 2.25 14.69
N GLN A 296 -23.57 1.12 14.03
CA GLN A 296 -24.94 0.63 13.86
C GLN A 296 -25.62 0.34 15.22
N GLN A 297 -24.91 -0.29 16.16
CA GLN A 297 -25.41 -0.50 17.53
C GLN A 297 -25.66 0.81 18.28
N GLN A 298 -24.78 1.81 18.11
CA GLN A 298 -24.96 3.12 18.73
C GLN A 298 -26.17 3.87 18.16
N CYS A 299 -26.40 3.78 16.85
CA CYS A 299 -27.59 4.31 16.19
C CYS A 299 -28.86 3.66 16.73
N GLU A 300 -28.90 2.34 16.87
CA GLU A 300 -30.03 1.63 17.48
C GLU A 300 -30.33 2.14 18.89
N GLN A 301 -29.29 2.35 19.71
CA GLN A 301 -29.46 2.91 21.06
C GLN A 301 -29.96 4.36 21.03
N GLN A 302 -29.41 5.20 20.16
CA GLN A 302 -29.84 6.59 20.00
C GLN A 302 -31.29 6.69 19.54
N GLN A 303 -31.73 5.80 18.66
CA GLN A 303 -33.12 5.75 18.22
C GLN A 303 -34.07 5.34 19.35
N GLN A 304 -33.67 4.42 20.22
CA GLN A 304 -34.42 4.10 21.44
C GLN A 304 -34.49 5.29 22.40
N ASP A 305 -33.39 6.04 22.55
CA ASP A 305 -33.38 7.22 23.42
C ASP A 305 -34.24 8.36 22.84
N ALA A 306 -34.28 8.54 21.52
CA ALA A 306 -35.20 9.44 20.86
C ALA A 306 -36.67 9.05 21.09
N GLN A 307 -37.00 7.75 21.04
CA GLN A 307 -38.34 7.25 21.39
C GLN A 307 -38.70 7.56 22.84
N ARG A 308 -37.79 7.33 23.78
CA ARG A 308 -38.00 7.68 25.20
C ARG A 308 -38.17 9.18 25.40
N LEU A 309 -37.43 10.02 24.66
CA LEU A 309 -37.62 11.48 24.69
C LEU A 309 -39.02 11.87 24.21
N ALA A 310 -39.53 11.24 23.15
CA ALA A 310 -40.89 11.47 22.68
C ALA A 310 -41.95 11.07 23.73
N GLU A 311 -41.77 9.93 24.41
CA GLU A 311 -42.65 9.53 25.53
C GLU A 311 -42.59 10.53 26.70
N LEU A 312 -41.39 11.03 27.04
CA LEU A 312 -41.24 12.05 28.08
C LEU A 312 -41.91 13.37 27.70
N GLN A 313 -41.86 13.78 26.42
CA GLN A 313 -42.54 14.98 25.91
C GLN A 313 -44.07 14.87 26.08
N GLU A 314 -44.64 13.71 25.78
CA GLU A 314 -46.07 13.44 25.97
C GLU A 314 -46.45 13.52 27.44
N ASN A 315 -45.69 12.86 28.32
CA ASN A 315 -45.89 12.93 29.77
C ASN A 315 -45.76 14.36 30.32
N LEU A 316 -44.81 15.16 29.81
CA LEU A 316 -44.63 16.55 30.23
C LEU A 316 -45.84 17.41 29.83
N LYS A 317 -46.37 17.19 28.62
CA LYS A 317 -47.56 17.88 28.11
C LYS A 317 -48.78 17.56 28.99
N ASP A 318 -48.95 16.30 29.35
CA ASP A 318 -50.01 15.87 30.25
C ASP A 318 -49.84 16.48 31.65
N ALA A 319 -48.63 16.50 32.19
CA ALA A 319 -48.32 17.10 33.49
C ALA A 319 -48.50 18.64 33.52
N THR A 320 -48.36 19.31 32.38
CA THR A 320 -48.56 20.77 32.28
C THR A 320 -50.04 21.15 32.24
N THR A 321 -50.93 20.23 31.82
CA THR A 321 -52.38 20.50 31.70
C THR A 321 -53.04 20.88 33.03
N PRO A 322 -52.82 20.15 34.15
CA PRO A 322 -53.29 20.58 35.47
C PRO A 322 -52.72 21.92 35.94
N ALA A 323 -51.50 22.27 35.55
CA ALA A 323 -50.89 23.54 35.94
C ALA A 323 -51.62 24.74 35.30
N TYR A 324 -52.11 24.60 34.06
CA TYR A 324 -52.99 25.58 33.44
C TYR A 324 -54.33 25.72 34.18
N GLN A 325 -54.90 24.61 34.67
CA GLN A 325 -56.14 24.65 35.47
C GLN A 325 -55.92 25.38 36.79
N ILE A 326 -54.80 25.12 37.48
CA ILE A 326 -54.44 25.85 38.71
C ILE A 326 -54.26 27.34 38.42
N LEU A 327 -53.62 27.69 37.29
CA LEU A 327 -53.45 29.08 36.90
C LEU A 327 -54.80 29.80 36.72
N ASP A 328 -55.75 29.15 36.02
CA ASP A 328 -57.11 29.66 35.82
C ASP A 328 -57.86 29.81 37.15
N ASP A 329 -57.79 28.82 38.04
CA ASP A 329 -58.38 28.88 39.38
C ASP A 329 -57.81 30.03 40.22
N LEU A 330 -56.50 30.28 40.15
CA LEU A 330 -55.85 31.39 40.85
C LEU A 330 -56.26 32.75 40.25
N GLU A 331 -56.41 32.84 38.93
CA GLU A 331 -56.89 34.06 38.26
C GLU A 331 -58.35 34.35 38.60
N ASN A 332 -59.21 33.32 38.62
CA ASN A 332 -60.58 33.39 39.10
C ASN A 332 -60.63 33.84 40.58
N ALA A 333 -59.77 33.28 41.44
CA ALA A 333 -59.67 33.69 42.84
C ALA A 333 -59.24 35.16 43.00
N LYS A 334 -58.32 35.63 42.15
CA LYS A 334 -57.90 37.04 42.09
C LYS A 334 -59.05 37.94 41.63
N GLN A 335 -59.87 37.51 40.66
CA GLN A 335 -61.05 38.25 40.22
C GLN A 335 -62.09 38.37 41.35
N ILE A 336 -62.42 37.24 42.02
CA ILE A 336 -63.33 37.23 43.17
C ILE A 336 -62.81 38.15 44.27
N ALA A 337 -61.51 38.10 44.58
CA ALA A 337 -60.90 39.00 45.55
C ALA A 337 -60.97 40.48 45.14
N GLY A 338 -60.83 40.78 43.84
CA GLY A 338 -61.02 42.12 43.29
C GLY A 338 -62.46 42.63 43.45
N GLU A 339 -63.45 41.75 43.33
CA GLU A 339 -64.84 42.08 43.64
C GLU A 339 -65.07 42.29 45.13
N MET A 340 -64.48 41.45 45.99
CA MET A 340 -64.56 41.59 47.44
C MET A 340 -63.98 42.91 47.93
N LYS A 341 -62.89 43.42 47.32
CA LYS A 341 -62.30 44.74 47.62
C LYS A 341 -63.28 45.92 47.48
N LYS A 342 -64.44 45.74 46.84
CA LYS A 342 -65.52 46.77 46.80
C LYS A 342 -66.15 47.01 48.17
N ASP A 343 -66.08 46.02 49.07
CA ASP A 343 -66.47 46.17 50.47
C ASP A 343 -65.34 46.84 51.27
N VAL A 344 -65.71 47.77 52.15
CA VAL A 344 -64.78 48.57 52.98
C VAL A 344 -63.86 47.68 53.82
N PHE A 345 -64.34 46.50 54.24
CA PHE A 345 -63.58 45.55 55.02
C PHE A 345 -62.41 44.93 54.25
N TYR A 346 -62.63 44.58 52.97
CA TYR A 346 -61.64 43.89 52.14
C TYR A 346 -60.80 44.84 51.29
N ASN A 347 -61.16 46.13 51.23
CA ASN A 347 -60.39 47.14 50.51
C ASN A 347 -59.03 47.36 51.21
N THR A 348 -57.98 46.69 50.73
CA THR A 348 -56.63 46.80 51.28
C THR A 348 -55.95 48.16 51.04
N GLU A 349 -56.45 48.97 50.10
CA GLU A 349 -55.90 50.28 49.70
C GLU A 349 -56.53 51.46 50.44
N ALA A 350 -57.64 51.26 51.15
CA ALA A 350 -58.31 52.30 51.93
C ALA A 350 -57.61 52.48 53.30
N VAL A 351 -56.55 53.31 53.32
CA VAL A 351 -56.19 54.12 54.49
C VAL A 351 -56.14 55.57 54.04
#